data_AF-A0A0N0MN18-F1
#
_entry.id   AF-A0A0N0MN18-F1
#
_cell.length_a   1.000
_cell.length_b   1.000
_cell.length_c   1.000
_cell.angle_alpha   90.00
_cell.angle_beta   90.00
_cell.angle_gamma   90.00
#
_symmetry.space_group_name_H-M   'P 1'
#
loop_
_entity.id
_entity.type
_entity.pdbx_description
1 polymer ?
#
loop_
_entity_poly.entity_id
_entity_poly.type
_entity_poly.pdbx_seq_one_letter_code
_entity_poly.pdbx_strand_id
1 'polypeptide(L)'
;MAIEYDLEFATKLSSAEVATRLVEIGKDTGVLDASVTPEQLTGLRVNSRLDTWMGVIQKRELHSWHPIVTDLGFTPTVSVGFRMAKGVEVSDQQDDMLRLVLPLLEQVDGDAVLHYQFEQIWLLRKNGDLTLSEDDDLWRPHRLPLVTQPYRRETHRFED
;
A
#
# COMPACT_ATOMS: atom_id res chain seq x y z
N MET A 1 -14.78 10.76 -10.23
CA MET A 1 -13.50 10.01 -10.25
C MET A 1 -13.36 9.27 -8.93
N ALA A 2 -12.84 8.04 -8.93
CA ALA A 2 -12.51 7.33 -7.68
C ALA A 2 -11.01 7.45 -7.48
N ILE A 3 -10.59 7.79 -6.27
CA ILE A 3 -9.17 7.90 -5.90
C ILE A 3 -8.75 6.51 -5.44
N GLU A 4 -7.77 5.93 -6.13
CA GLU A 4 -7.31 4.55 -5.91
C GLU A 4 -5.79 4.52 -5.74
N TYR A 5 -5.33 3.78 -4.74
CA TYR A 5 -3.93 3.55 -4.46
C TYR A 5 -3.67 2.06 -4.47
N ASP A 6 -2.51 1.66 -4.97
CA ASP A 6 -2.08 0.27 -4.94
C ASP A 6 -0.72 0.18 -4.24
N LEU A 7 -0.65 -0.74 -3.27
CA LEU A 7 0.60 -1.19 -2.68
C LEU A 7 0.95 -2.54 -3.32
N GLU A 8 2.02 -2.55 -4.09
CA GLU A 8 2.47 -3.69 -4.88
C GLU A 8 3.75 -4.25 -4.29
N PHE A 9 3.78 -5.56 -4.01
CA PHE A 9 4.91 -6.26 -3.40
C PHE A 9 5.50 -7.30 -4.34
N ALA A 10 6.83 -7.35 -4.48
CA ALA A 10 7.55 -8.54 -4.93
C ALA A 10 7.98 -9.36 -3.71
N THR A 11 7.09 -10.23 -3.25
CA THR A 11 7.29 -11.04 -2.04
C THR A 11 7.08 -12.53 -2.32
N LYS A 12 7.61 -13.39 -1.45
CA LYS A 12 7.36 -14.85 -1.46
C LYS A 12 6.04 -15.23 -0.79
N LEU A 13 5.45 -14.29 -0.05
CA LEU A 13 4.20 -14.49 0.67
C LEU A 13 3.03 -14.53 -0.31
N SER A 14 2.04 -15.34 0.02
CA SER A 14 0.76 -15.39 -0.68
C SER A 14 -0.12 -14.19 -0.32
N SER A 15 -1.12 -13.90 -1.16
CA SER A 15 -2.14 -12.90 -0.84
C SER A 15 -2.88 -13.19 0.47
N ALA A 16 -3.05 -14.45 0.86
CA ALA A 16 -3.69 -14.83 2.13
C ALA A 16 -2.80 -14.49 3.34
N GLU A 17 -1.49 -14.70 3.25
CA GLU A 17 -0.54 -14.33 4.31
C GLU A 17 -0.38 -12.81 4.43
N VAL A 18 -0.42 -12.08 3.32
CA VAL A 18 -0.43 -10.61 3.33
C VAL A 18 -1.75 -10.09 3.92
N ALA A 19 -2.88 -10.66 3.54
CA ALA A 19 -4.18 -10.31 4.11
C ALA A 19 -4.25 -10.58 5.61
N THR A 20 -3.67 -11.68 6.10
CA THR A 20 -3.62 -11.99 7.54
C THR A 20 -2.93 -10.89 8.32
N ARG A 21 -1.71 -10.52 7.90
CA ARG A 21 -0.96 -9.42 8.52
C ARG A 21 -1.72 -8.09 8.45
N LEU A 22 -2.32 -7.79 7.30
CA LEU A 22 -3.07 -6.54 7.11
C LEU A 22 -4.30 -6.47 8.03
N VAL A 23 -4.99 -7.58 8.27
CA VAL A 23 -6.11 -7.63 9.23
C VAL A 23 -5.63 -7.42 10.65
N GLU A 24 -4.54 -8.09 11.05
CA GLU A 24 -3.96 -7.94 12.39
C GLU A 24 -3.55 -6.49 12.65
N ILE A 25 -2.78 -5.89 11.74
CA ILE A 25 -2.39 -4.48 11.78
C ILE A 25 -3.63 -3.59 11.86
N GLY A 26 -4.61 -3.80 10.98
CA GLY A 26 -5.80 -2.93 10.93
C GLY A 26 -6.65 -3.01 12.18
N LYS A 27 -6.69 -4.16 12.88
CA LYS A 27 -7.36 -4.28 14.18
C LYS A 27 -6.58 -3.57 15.27
N ASP A 28 -5.26 -3.77 15.31
CA ASP A 28 -4.38 -3.14 16.31
C ASP A 28 -4.38 -1.61 16.20
N THR A 29 -4.47 -1.08 14.97
CA THR A 29 -4.54 0.37 14.71
C THR A 29 -5.96 0.91 14.75
N GLY A 30 -6.99 0.07 14.93
CA GLY A 30 -8.40 0.43 14.93
C GLY A 30 -8.95 0.90 13.58
N VAL A 31 -8.24 0.66 12.48
CA VAL A 31 -8.67 1.01 11.10
C VAL A 31 -9.70 0.01 10.58
N LEU A 32 -9.60 -1.25 11.00
CA LEU A 32 -10.53 -2.33 10.67
C LEU A 32 -11.34 -2.75 11.90
N ASP A 33 -12.59 -3.11 11.67
CA ASP A 33 -13.43 -3.71 12.69
C ASP A 33 -12.91 -5.10 13.11
N ALA A 34 -13.14 -5.47 14.38
CA ALA A 34 -12.69 -6.74 14.94
C ALA A 34 -13.27 -7.98 14.22
N SER A 35 -14.42 -7.84 13.56
CA SER A 35 -15.07 -8.91 12.78
C SER A 35 -14.43 -9.15 11.41
N VAL A 36 -13.55 -8.27 10.94
CA VAL A 36 -12.88 -8.43 9.64
C VAL A 36 -11.96 -9.65 9.66
N THR A 37 -12.01 -10.43 8.59
CA THR A 37 -11.25 -11.67 8.39
C THR A 37 -10.35 -11.60 7.15
N PRO A 38 -9.23 -12.34 7.11
CA PRO A 38 -8.35 -12.36 5.94
C PRO A 38 -9.05 -12.86 4.66
N GLU A 39 -10.00 -13.78 4.80
CA GLU A 39 -10.79 -14.32 3.69
C GLU A 39 -11.67 -13.24 3.05
N GLN A 40 -12.19 -12.30 3.85
CA GLN A 40 -12.94 -11.17 3.30
C GLN A 40 -12.04 -10.26 2.47
N LEU A 41 -10.80 -9.98 2.89
CA LEU A 41 -9.88 -9.15 2.10
C LEU A 41 -9.46 -9.80 0.78
N THR A 42 -9.33 -11.12 0.74
CA THR A 42 -8.95 -11.86 -0.48
C THR A 42 -10.12 -12.20 -1.40
N GLY A 43 -11.35 -12.27 -0.87
CA GLY A 43 -12.54 -12.69 -1.62
C GLY A 43 -13.61 -11.60 -1.81
N LEU A 44 -14.03 -10.95 -0.73
CA LEU A 44 -15.23 -10.09 -0.71
C LEU A 44 -14.95 -8.59 -0.68
N ARG A 45 -13.69 -8.19 -0.46
CA ARG A 45 -13.24 -6.80 -0.31
C ARG A 45 -13.91 -6.12 0.91
N VAL A 46 -13.18 -5.30 1.67
CA VAL A 46 -13.58 -4.83 3.01
C VAL A 46 -13.51 -3.31 3.08
N ASN A 47 -14.40 -2.67 3.84
CA ASN A 47 -14.32 -1.25 4.13
C ASN A 47 -13.64 -1.01 5.49
N SER A 48 -12.79 0.01 5.56
CA SER A 48 -12.29 0.55 6.84
C SER A 48 -13.40 1.31 7.58
N ARG A 49 -13.08 1.77 8.79
CA ARG A 49 -13.94 2.69 9.57
C ARG A 49 -14.31 3.99 8.84
N LEU A 50 -13.52 4.41 7.86
CA LEU A 50 -13.73 5.61 7.04
C LEU A 50 -14.29 5.26 5.64
N ASP A 51 -14.86 4.06 5.51
CA ASP A 51 -15.38 3.50 4.26
C ASP A 51 -14.33 3.35 3.15
N THR A 52 -13.03 3.44 3.48
CA THR A 52 -11.96 3.14 2.53
C THR A 52 -12.05 1.68 2.18
N TRP A 53 -12.32 1.43 0.92
CA TRP A 53 -12.47 0.10 0.40
C TRP A 53 -11.08 -0.53 0.19
N MET A 54 -10.93 -1.81 0.52
CA MET A 54 -9.65 -2.52 0.49
C MET A 54 -9.80 -3.95 -0.02
N GLY A 55 -8.77 -4.45 -0.70
CA GLY A 55 -8.67 -5.85 -1.08
C GLY A 55 -7.24 -6.27 -1.35
N VAL A 56 -6.95 -7.56 -1.17
CA VAL A 56 -5.63 -8.15 -1.41
C VAL A 56 -5.75 -9.19 -2.51
N ILE A 57 -4.93 -9.08 -3.55
CA ILE A 57 -4.95 -10.01 -4.69
C ILE A 57 -3.57 -10.59 -4.95
N GLN A 58 -3.56 -11.87 -5.33
CA GLN A 58 -2.37 -12.49 -5.92
C GLN A 58 -2.28 -12.06 -7.39
N LYS A 59 -1.18 -11.41 -7.77
CA LYS A 59 -0.88 -11.15 -9.19
C LYS A 59 -0.44 -12.47 -9.82
N ARG A 60 -1.09 -12.83 -10.92
CA ARG A 60 -0.66 -13.94 -11.77
C ARG A 60 -0.10 -13.33 -13.04
N GLU A 61 1.15 -13.67 -13.35
CA GLU A 61 1.82 -13.37 -14.61
C GLU A 61 1.68 -11.90 -15.05
N LEU A 62 2.56 -11.04 -14.54
CA LEU A 62 2.68 -9.68 -15.05
C LEU A 62 3.42 -9.69 -16.39
N HIS A 63 2.87 -8.96 -17.36
CA HIS A 63 3.55 -8.75 -18.62
C HIS A 63 4.84 -7.95 -18.42
N SER A 64 5.84 -8.20 -19.27
CA SER A 64 7.14 -7.51 -19.22
C SER A 64 7.07 -6.01 -19.48
N TRP A 65 5.95 -5.51 -20.01
CA TRP A 65 5.69 -4.09 -20.26
C TRP A 65 4.99 -3.38 -19.09
N HIS A 66 4.71 -4.08 -17.99
CA HIS A 66 4.07 -3.45 -16.83
C HIS A 66 5.00 -2.38 -16.22
N PRO A 67 4.54 -1.15 -15.92
CA PRO A 67 5.40 -0.04 -15.49
C PRO A 67 6.30 -0.36 -14.29
N ILE A 68 5.80 -1.11 -13.30
CA ILE A 68 6.62 -1.55 -12.16
C ILE A 68 7.78 -2.46 -12.60
N VAL A 69 7.57 -3.30 -13.62
CA VAL A 69 8.61 -4.19 -14.14
C VAL A 69 9.64 -3.40 -14.94
N THR A 70 9.18 -2.52 -15.85
CA THR A 70 10.07 -1.76 -16.73
C THR A 70 10.84 -0.68 -15.99
N ASP A 71 10.16 0.08 -15.12
CA ASP A 71 10.69 1.34 -14.58
C ASP A 71 11.30 1.09 -13.19
N LEU A 72 10.68 0.22 -12.39
CA LEU A 72 11.14 -0.07 -11.03
C LEU A 72 11.96 -1.36 -10.95
N GLY A 73 11.96 -2.19 -11.99
CA GLY A 73 12.87 -3.34 -12.13
C GLY A 73 12.54 -4.53 -11.24
N PHE A 74 11.30 -4.66 -10.75
CA PHE A 74 10.85 -5.84 -10.01
C PHE A 74 9.46 -6.30 -10.48
N THR A 75 9.11 -7.56 -10.21
CA THR A 75 7.83 -8.14 -10.58
C THR A 75 6.93 -8.32 -9.36
N PRO A 76 5.88 -7.49 -9.19
CA PRO A 76 4.91 -7.68 -8.12
C PRO A 76 4.23 -9.05 -8.17
N THR A 77 4.09 -9.67 -7.01
CA THR A 77 3.41 -10.94 -6.77
C THR A 77 2.11 -10.75 -6.00
N VAL A 78 2.01 -9.72 -5.15
CA VAL A 78 0.82 -9.39 -4.37
C VAL A 78 0.51 -7.90 -4.48
N SER A 79 -0.76 -7.57 -4.56
CA SER A 79 -1.25 -6.18 -4.57
C SER A 79 -2.30 -5.98 -3.49
N VAL A 80 -2.20 -4.86 -2.78
CA VAL A 80 -3.22 -4.35 -1.87
C VAL A 80 -3.78 -3.08 -2.48
N GLY A 81 -5.04 -3.12 -2.90
CA GLY A 81 -5.73 -1.96 -3.44
C GLY A 81 -6.49 -1.23 -2.34
N PHE A 82 -6.43 0.10 -2.36
CA PHE A 82 -7.18 1.02 -1.50
C PHE A 82 -8.00 1.97 -2.37
N ARG A 83 -9.32 2.00 -2.18
CA ARG A 83 -10.21 2.89 -2.90
C ARG A 83 -10.92 3.80 -1.92
N MET A 84 -10.68 5.11 -2.08
CA MET A 84 -11.21 6.11 -1.16
C MET A 84 -12.72 6.28 -1.37
N ALA A 85 -13.44 6.36 -0.26
CA ALA A 85 -14.86 6.68 -0.22
C ALA A 85 -15.11 8.13 -0.66
N LYS A 86 -16.27 8.35 -1.27
CA LYS A 86 -16.77 9.70 -1.57
C LYS A 86 -17.43 10.30 -0.33
N GLY A 87 -17.27 11.60 -0.14
CA GLY A 87 -17.90 12.32 0.96
C GLY A 87 -17.20 12.19 2.31
N VAL A 88 -16.08 11.47 2.35
CA VAL A 88 -15.14 11.42 3.48
C VAL A 88 -13.87 12.13 3.08
N GLU A 89 -13.24 12.85 4.01
CA GLU A 89 -12.01 13.59 3.75
C GLU A 89 -10.90 12.65 3.26
N VAL A 90 -10.32 12.95 2.10
CA VAL A 90 -9.35 12.07 1.45
C VAL A 90 -8.06 12.00 2.28
N SER A 91 -7.66 13.11 2.89
CA SER A 91 -6.49 13.15 3.75
C SER A 91 -6.60 12.17 4.94
N ASP A 92 -7.78 12.07 5.55
CA ASP A 92 -8.00 11.19 6.71
C ASP A 92 -7.96 9.70 6.30
N GLN A 93 -8.51 9.39 5.13
CA GLN A 93 -8.46 8.03 4.57
C GLN A 93 -7.04 7.62 4.16
N GLN A 94 -6.25 8.55 3.62
CA GLN A 94 -4.83 8.34 3.34
C GLN A 94 -4.02 8.14 4.63
N ASP A 95 -4.36 8.83 5.72
CA ASP A 95 -3.72 8.61 7.01
C ASP A 95 -4.00 7.20 7.53
N ASP A 96 -5.25 6.71 7.42
CA ASP A 96 -5.59 5.32 7.75
C ASP A 96 -4.88 4.32 6.85
N MET A 97 -4.79 4.60 5.54
CA MET A 97 -4.00 3.79 4.61
C MET A 97 -2.54 3.71 5.07
N LEU A 98 -1.89 4.82 5.42
CA LEU A 98 -0.50 4.79 5.88
C LEU A 98 -0.32 4.07 7.21
N ARG A 99 -1.30 4.11 8.12
CA ARG A 99 -1.31 3.30 9.35
C ARG A 99 -1.34 1.80 9.06
N LEU A 100 -1.84 1.38 7.90
CA LEU A 100 -1.80 -0.01 7.45
C LEU A 100 -0.52 -0.33 6.67
N VAL A 101 -0.14 0.54 5.73
CA VAL A 101 0.96 0.31 4.79
C VAL A 101 2.31 0.25 5.50
N LEU A 102 2.58 1.18 6.43
CA LEU A 102 3.91 1.30 7.04
C LEU A 102 4.26 0.09 7.93
N PRO A 103 3.40 -0.38 8.85
CA PRO A 103 3.66 -1.61 9.59
C PRO A 103 3.68 -2.84 8.67
N LEU A 104 2.88 -2.85 7.59
CA LEU A 104 2.88 -3.98 6.65
C LEU A 104 4.21 -4.09 5.92
N LEU A 105 4.83 -2.97 5.55
CA LEU A 105 6.19 -2.96 4.99
C LEU A 105 7.17 -3.61 5.97
N GLU A 106 7.10 -3.31 7.26
CA GLU A 106 8.00 -3.91 8.26
C GLU A 106 7.81 -5.44 8.40
N GLN A 107 6.63 -5.97 8.09
CA GLN A 107 6.30 -7.40 8.25
C GLN A 107 6.37 -8.23 6.97
N VAL A 108 6.44 -7.59 5.80
CA VAL A 108 6.46 -8.24 4.49
C VAL A 108 7.80 -7.97 3.83
N ASP A 109 8.62 -8.99 3.63
CA ASP A 109 9.89 -8.87 2.92
C ASP A 109 9.70 -8.68 1.41
N GLY A 110 10.72 -8.08 0.77
CA GLY A 110 10.81 -7.91 -0.68
C GLY A 110 10.63 -6.48 -1.15
N ASP A 111 10.71 -6.26 -2.45
CA ASP A 111 10.50 -4.92 -3.01
C ASP A 111 9.02 -4.52 -2.92
N ALA A 112 8.76 -3.24 -2.72
CA ALA A 112 7.40 -2.73 -2.56
C ALA A 112 7.26 -1.32 -3.14
N VAL A 113 6.12 -0.99 -3.72
CA VAL A 113 5.80 0.38 -4.15
C VAL A 113 4.36 0.72 -3.78
N LEU A 114 4.14 1.91 -3.21
CA LEU A 114 2.82 2.50 -3.06
C LEU A 114 2.66 3.60 -4.10
N HIS A 115 1.63 3.54 -4.92
CA HIS A 115 1.36 4.56 -5.92
C HIS A 115 -0.12 4.92 -6.05
N TYR A 116 -0.37 6.16 -6.43
CA TYR A 116 -1.67 6.61 -6.92
C TYR A 116 -1.74 6.39 -8.43
N GLN A 117 -2.52 5.40 -8.88
CA GLN A 117 -2.86 5.16 -10.29
C GLN A 117 -1.70 5.24 -11.31
N PHE A 118 -0.49 4.81 -10.94
CA PHE A 118 0.74 4.99 -11.72
C PHE A 118 1.13 6.46 -12.04
N GLU A 119 0.43 7.45 -11.48
CA GLU A 119 0.73 8.88 -11.66
C GLU A 119 1.76 9.37 -10.63
N GLN A 120 1.68 8.87 -9.40
CA GLN A 120 2.53 9.35 -8.31
C GLN A 120 2.96 8.21 -7.38
N ILE A 121 4.27 8.01 -7.26
CA ILE A 121 4.87 7.09 -6.28
C ILE A 121 4.99 7.81 -4.95
N TRP A 122 4.41 7.22 -3.90
CA TRP A 122 4.45 7.75 -2.54
C TRP A 122 5.67 7.25 -1.79
N LEU A 123 5.93 5.95 -1.90
CA LEU A 123 7.11 5.28 -1.37
C LEU A 123 7.54 4.14 -2.29
N LEU A 124 8.82 3.83 -2.23
CA LEU A 124 9.44 2.68 -2.88
C LEU A 124 10.40 2.03 -1.89
N ARG A 125 10.24 0.73 -1.65
CA ARG A 125 11.28 -0.09 -1.04
C ARG A 125 11.91 -0.94 -2.13
N LYS A 126 13.21 -0.76 -2.38
CA LYS A 126 13.94 -1.53 -3.39
C LYS A 126 15.29 -1.98 -2.83
N ASN A 127 15.56 -3.29 -2.92
CA ASN A 127 16.79 -3.90 -2.38
C ASN A 127 17.05 -3.55 -0.91
N GLY A 128 15.97 -3.41 -0.11
CA GLY A 128 16.05 -3.08 1.32
C GLY A 128 16.11 -1.57 1.63
N ASP A 129 16.32 -0.71 0.65
CA ASP A 129 16.29 0.75 0.83
C ASP A 129 14.86 1.26 0.69
N LEU A 130 14.33 1.95 1.72
CA LEU A 130 13.07 2.68 1.62
C LEU A 130 13.33 4.14 1.22
N THR A 131 12.67 4.58 0.15
CA THR A 131 12.58 5.98 -0.25
C THR A 131 11.13 6.47 -0.16
N LEU A 132 10.97 7.71 0.29
CA LEU A 132 9.70 8.42 0.34
C LEU A 132 9.77 9.60 -0.63
N SER A 133 8.70 9.84 -1.39
CA SER A 133 8.59 11.02 -2.25
C SER A 133 8.88 12.32 -1.49
N GLU A 134 9.56 13.28 -2.10
CA GLU A 134 9.89 14.57 -1.46
C GLU A 134 8.70 15.51 -1.36
N ASP A 135 7.54 15.13 -1.89
CA ASP A 135 6.30 15.89 -1.82
C ASP A 135 5.80 15.96 -0.36
N ASP A 136 5.79 17.17 0.21
CA ASP A 136 5.36 17.45 1.57
C ASP A 136 3.82 17.44 1.71
N ASP A 137 3.07 17.61 0.61
CA ASP A 137 1.61 17.47 0.64
C ASP A 137 1.21 16.00 0.82
N LEU A 138 2.04 15.07 0.30
CA LEU A 138 1.93 13.64 0.57
C LEU A 138 2.45 13.29 1.96
N TRP A 139 3.63 13.77 2.32
CA TRP A 139 4.33 13.43 3.56
C TRP A 139 4.26 14.56 4.58
N ARG A 140 3.02 14.93 4.93
CA ARG A 140 2.73 15.96 5.92
C ARG A 140 3.45 15.67 7.24
N PRO A 141 3.73 16.71 8.06
CA PRO A 141 4.49 16.56 9.30
C PRO A 141 3.97 15.49 10.27
N HIS A 142 2.67 15.17 10.25
CA HIS A 142 2.09 14.14 11.10
C HIS A 142 2.20 12.71 10.54
N ARG A 143 2.54 12.54 9.25
CA ARG A 143 2.73 11.24 8.58
C ARG A 143 4.16 10.74 8.72
N LEU A 144 5.16 11.64 8.66
CA LEU A 144 6.58 11.26 8.76
C LEU A 144 6.93 10.47 10.04
N PRO A 145 6.43 10.84 11.25
CA PRO A 145 6.71 10.08 12.46
C PRO A 145 6.16 8.65 12.47
N LEU A 146 5.25 8.31 11.54
CA LEU A 146 4.73 6.94 11.39
C LEU A 146 5.75 6.00 10.72
N VAL A 147 6.76 6.55 10.05
CA VAL A 147 7.80 5.75 9.37
C VAL A 147 8.90 5.42 10.37
N THR A 148 8.88 4.21 10.91
CA THR A 148 9.83 3.82 11.97
C THR A 148 11.13 3.26 11.41
N GLN A 149 11.09 2.66 10.22
CA GLN A 149 12.27 2.14 9.53
C GLN A 149 13.12 3.27 8.90
N PRO A 150 14.44 3.08 8.77
CA PRO A 150 15.29 4.05 8.07
C PRO A 150 14.79 4.32 6.65
N TYR A 151 14.76 5.59 6.25
CA TYR A 151 14.34 6.00 4.92
C TYR A 151 15.18 7.16 4.40
N ARG A 152 15.18 7.33 3.07
CA ARG A 152 15.64 8.54 2.39
C ARG A 152 14.45 9.28 1.78
N ARG A 153 14.59 10.58 1.59
CA ARG A 153 13.66 11.40 0.80
C ARG A 153 14.20 11.44 -0.62
N GLU A 154 13.46 10.87 -1.56
CA GLU A 154 13.82 10.80 -2.99
C GLU A 154 12.55 10.56 -3.81
N THR A 155 12.32 11.42 -4.79
CA THR A 155 11.13 11.32 -5.65
C THR A 155 11.37 10.39 -6.83
N HIS A 156 10.59 9.32 -6.92
CA HIS A 156 10.53 8.42 -8.08
C HIS A 156 9.27 8.67 -8.91
N ARG A 157 9.33 8.34 -10.21
CA ARG A 157 8.21 8.42 -11.15
C ARG A 157 8.23 7.22 -12.08
N PHE A 158 7.07 6.84 -12.59
CA PHE A 158 6.98 5.96 -13.74
C PHE A 158 7.37 6.75 -15.01
N GLU A 159 7.88 6.05 -16.02
CA GLU A 159 8.16 6.67 -17.32
C GLU A 159 6.84 6.84 -18.11
N ASP A 160 6.72 7.95 -18.84
CA ASP A 160 5.54 8.29 -19.67
C ASP A 160 5.49 7.50 -20.99
#